data_AF-A0A813LG99-F1
#
_entry.id   AF-A0A813LG99-F1
#
_cell.length_a   1.000
_cell.length_b   1.000
_cell.length_c   1.000
_cell.angle_alpha   90.00
_cell.angle_beta   90.00
_cell.angle_gamma   90.00
#
_symmetry.space_group_name_H-M   'P 1'
#
loop_
_entity.id
_entity.type
_entity.pdbx_description
1 polymer ?
#
loop_
_entity_poly.entity_id
_entity_poly.type
_entity_poly.pdbx_seq_one_letter_code
_entity_poly.pdbx_strand_id
1 'polypeptide(L)'
;MRACLVGPEGTPYSDALFFFDVHLPPTYPQIPPQVRFWSFGENLNPNLYENGKVCLSLLGTWSGRESETWSAERSNLLQVLVSILGLVLNTEPYYNEPGFERERDTPQGALRSQRYNESVALSSYHLMLRVLRAPPTDFAKIVQRHFADRCGTQKL
;
A
#
# COMPACT_ATOMS: atom_id res chain seq x y z
N MET A 1 -13.87 -4.34 9.23
CA MET A 1 -12.80 -5.35 9.08
C MET A 1 -11.48 -4.62 8.99
N ARG A 2 -10.35 -5.28 9.30
CA ARG A 2 -9.01 -4.74 9.08
C ARG A 2 -8.19 -5.74 8.26
N ALA A 3 -7.46 -5.23 7.28
CA ALA A 3 -6.49 -6.00 6.50
C ALA A 3 -5.06 -5.58 6.88
N CYS A 4 -4.15 -6.54 6.87
CA CYS A 4 -2.73 -6.33 7.01
C CYS A 4 -2.05 -6.87 5.76
N LEU A 5 -1.32 -6.02 5.04
CA LEU A 5 -0.54 -6.39 3.88
C LEU A 5 0.94 -6.27 4.22
N VAL A 6 1.72 -7.29 3.87
CA VAL A 6 3.18 -7.22 3.95
C VAL A 6 3.67 -6.56 2.67
N GLY A 7 4.52 -5.55 2.81
CA GLY A 7 5.17 -4.90 1.68
C GLY A 7 5.94 -5.93 0.84
N PRO A 8 5.74 -5.97 -0.49
CA PRO A 8 6.35 -6.98 -1.34
C PRO A 8 7.88 -6.91 -1.32
N GLU A 9 8.52 -8.07 -1.42
CA GLU A 9 9.98 -8.18 -1.54
C GLU A 9 10.48 -7.48 -2.82
N GLY A 10 11.67 -6.87 -2.74
CA GLY A 10 12.27 -6.15 -3.86
C GLY A 10 11.68 -4.75 -4.13
N THR A 11 10.71 -4.32 -3.32
CA THR A 11 10.13 -2.97 -3.38
C THR A 11 10.67 -2.11 -2.23
N PRO A 12 10.58 -0.76 -2.31
CA PRO A 12 10.93 0.11 -1.17
C PRO A 12 9.99 -0.07 0.04
N TYR A 13 8.99 -0.95 -0.06
CA TYR A 13 8.05 -1.30 0.99
C TYR A 13 8.40 -2.58 1.73
N SER A 14 9.44 -3.31 1.30
CA SER A 14 9.75 -4.65 1.80
C SER A 14 9.70 -4.70 3.32
N ASP A 15 9.03 -5.74 3.82
CA ASP A 15 8.90 -6.08 5.25
C ASP A 15 8.02 -5.13 6.08
N ALA A 16 7.63 -3.97 5.54
CA ALA A 16 6.71 -3.10 6.23
C ALA A 16 5.30 -3.72 6.27
N LEU A 17 4.61 -3.51 7.40
CA LEU A 17 3.23 -3.96 7.59
C LEU A 17 2.28 -2.79 7.37
N PHE A 18 1.45 -2.89 6.33
CA PHE A 18 0.47 -1.89 5.95
C PHE A 18 -0.91 -2.31 6.46
N PHE A 19 -1.47 -1.49 7.35
CA PHE A 19 -2.81 -1.72 7.90
C PHE A 19 -3.86 -0.88 7.19
N PHE A 20 -4.97 -1.53 6.86
CA PHE A 20 -6.12 -0.89 6.21
C PHE A 20 -7.39 -1.23 6.97
N ASP A 21 -8.14 -0.20 7.37
CA ASP A 21 -9.52 -0.40 7.81
C ASP A 21 -10.42 -0.52 6.58
N VAL A 22 -11.22 -1.57 6.56
CA VAL A 22 -12.15 -1.92 5.48
C VAL A 22 -13.57 -1.91 6.03
N HIS A 23 -14.39 -1.01 5.51
CA HIS A 23 -15.83 -0.92 5.78
C HIS A 23 -16.62 -1.38 4.55
N LEU A 24 -17.42 -2.43 4.73
CA LEU A 24 -18.38 -2.88 3.73
C LEU A 24 -19.71 -2.16 4.03
N PRO A 25 -20.16 -1.22 3.19
CA PRO A 25 -21.42 -0.52 3.42
C PRO A 25 -22.61 -1.47 3.27
N PRO A 26 -23.80 -1.14 3.82
CA PRO A 26 -25.00 -1.98 3.68
C PRO A 26 -25.42 -2.27 2.24
N THR A 27 -25.01 -1.43 1.30
CA THR A 27 -25.26 -1.55 -0.14
C THR A 27 -24.19 -2.36 -0.87
N TYR A 28 -23.18 -2.89 -0.19
CA TYR A 28 -22.21 -3.81 -0.80
C TYR A 28 -22.91 -5.10 -1.29
N PRO A 29 -22.60 -5.62 -2.49
CA PRO A 29 -21.54 -5.20 -3.41
C PRO A 29 -21.96 -4.18 -4.48
N GLN A 30 -23.15 -3.56 -4.39
CA GLN A 30 -23.58 -2.58 -5.40
C GLN A 30 -22.68 -1.35 -5.47
N ILE A 31 -22.05 -0.98 -4.35
CA ILE A 31 -20.99 0.04 -4.28
C ILE A 31 -19.70 -0.58 -3.71
N PRO A 32 -18.52 0.00 -4.01
CA PRO A 32 -17.25 -0.52 -3.51
C PRO A 32 -17.13 -0.45 -1.98
N PRO A 33 -16.20 -1.23 -1.40
CA PRO A 33 -15.84 -1.07 0.01
C PRO A 33 -15.18 0.29 0.24
N GLN A 34 -15.28 0.82 1.45
CA GLN A 34 -14.49 1.97 1.87
C GLN A 34 -13.21 1.44 2.53
N VAL A 35 -12.06 1.94 2.08
CA VAL A 35 -10.74 1.50 2.56
C VAL A 35 -9.95 2.72 3.04
N ARG A 36 -9.42 2.63 4.26
CA ARG A 36 -8.58 3.69 4.85
C ARG A 36 -7.25 3.11 5.32
N PHE A 37 -6.17 3.69 4.82
CA PHE A 37 -4.80 3.36 5.22
C PHE A 37 -4.43 3.98 6.57
N TRP A 38 -3.77 3.21 7.41
CA TRP A 38 -3.12 3.69 8.63
C TRP A 38 -1.78 4.33 8.27
N SER A 39 -1.84 5.58 7.80
CA SER A 39 -0.67 6.32 7.31
C SER A 39 0.31 6.71 8.40
N PHE A 40 -0.20 6.96 9.62
CA PHE A 40 0.53 7.65 10.68
C PHE A 40 1.14 9.00 10.27
N GLY A 41 0.68 9.60 9.17
CA GLY A 41 1.26 10.82 8.59
C GLY A 41 2.47 10.59 7.68
N GLU A 42 2.79 9.35 7.30
CA GLU A 42 3.81 9.08 6.27
C GLU A 42 3.25 9.29 4.85
N ASN A 43 4.11 9.75 3.95
CA ASN A 43 3.84 9.86 2.52
C ASN A 43 4.57 8.73 1.77
N LEU A 44 3.90 7.59 1.64
CA LEU A 44 4.51 6.34 1.17
C LEU A 44 4.32 6.08 -0.31
N ASN A 45 3.29 6.65 -0.93
CA ASN A 45 2.96 6.43 -2.33
C ASN A 45 2.04 7.54 -2.84
N PRO A 46 2.09 7.94 -4.12
CA PRO A 46 1.12 8.88 -4.71
C PRO A 46 -0.34 8.43 -4.56
N ASN A 47 -0.59 7.14 -4.33
CA ASN A 47 -1.92 6.58 -4.08
C ASN A 47 -2.22 6.27 -2.59
N LEU A 48 -1.29 6.52 -1.67
CA LEU A 48 -1.45 6.34 -0.21
C LEU A 48 -1.17 7.66 0.51
N TYR A 49 -2.23 8.37 0.83
CA TYR A 49 -2.13 9.74 1.32
C TYR A 49 -1.87 9.76 2.83
N GLU A 50 -1.24 10.84 3.30
CA GLU A 50 -0.95 11.09 4.72
C GLU A 50 -2.21 11.10 5.59
N ASN A 51 -3.38 11.45 5.03
CA ASN A 51 -4.66 11.42 5.74
C ASN A 51 -5.32 10.02 5.78
N GLY A 52 -4.70 9.02 5.15
CA GLY A 52 -5.16 7.64 5.04
C GLY A 52 -6.04 7.36 3.82
N LYS A 53 -6.24 8.31 2.90
CA LYS A 53 -6.96 8.05 1.65
C LYS A 53 -6.16 7.09 0.77
N VAL A 54 -6.85 6.10 0.21
CA VAL A 54 -6.33 5.16 -0.79
C VAL A 54 -6.93 5.49 -2.15
N CYS A 55 -6.09 5.71 -3.16
CA CYS A 55 -6.51 5.99 -4.53
C CYS A 55 -6.46 4.70 -5.38
N LEU A 56 -7.62 4.18 -5.74
CA LEU A 56 -7.79 3.06 -6.66
C LEU A 56 -9.10 3.24 -7.43
N SER A 57 -9.09 2.92 -8.72
CA SER A 57 -10.30 2.97 -9.56
C SER A 57 -11.38 2.00 -9.07
N LEU A 58 -10.97 0.83 -8.56
CA LEU A 58 -11.85 -0.14 -7.90
C LEU A 58 -12.53 0.39 -6.63
N LEU A 59 -12.02 1.47 -6.04
CA LEU A 59 -12.62 2.13 -4.88
C LEU A 59 -13.39 3.40 -5.27
N GLY A 60 -13.43 3.75 -6.56
CA GLY A 60 -14.01 5.01 -7.04
C GLY A 60 -13.24 6.26 -6.61
N THR A 61 -12.01 6.11 -6.10
CA THR A 61 -11.17 7.21 -5.60
C THR A 61 -10.10 7.65 -6.59
N TRP A 62 -10.06 7.01 -7.77
CA TRP A 62 -9.16 7.30 -8.86
C TRP A 62 -9.82 7.06 -10.22
N SER A 63 -9.35 7.73 -11.27
CA SER A 63 -9.80 7.48 -12.64
C SER A 63 -9.29 6.14 -13.15
N GLY A 64 -10.14 5.39 -13.85
CA GLY A 64 -9.76 4.17 -14.56
C GLY A 64 -10.74 3.93 -15.71
N ARG A 65 -10.41 2.99 -16.59
CA ARG A 65 -11.34 2.51 -17.63
C ARG A 65 -12.53 1.83 -16.98
N GLU A 66 -13.66 1.72 -17.69
CA GLU A 66 -14.86 1.05 -17.15
C GLU A 66 -14.56 -0.37 -16.64
N SER A 67 -13.69 -1.11 -17.33
CA SER A 67 -13.22 -2.44 -16.93
C SER A 67 -12.37 -2.48 -15.67
N GLU A 68 -11.82 -1.34 -15.24
CA GLU A 68 -10.94 -1.17 -14.08
C GLU A 68 -11.68 -0.55 -12.87
N THR A 69 -12.92 -0.12 -13.07
CA THR A 69 -13.79 0.42 -12.01
C THR A 69 -14.60 -0.68 -11.33
N TRP A 70 -15.13 -0.38 -10.14
CA TRP A 70 -15.92 -1.34 -9.38
C TRP A 70 -17.14 -1.85 -10.17
N SER A 71 -17.30 -3.18 -10.20
CA SER A 71 -18.45 -3.85 -10.80
C SER A 71 -19.07 -4.79 -9.76
N ALA A 72 -20.33 -4.57 -9.39
CA ALA A 72 -21.01 -5.39 -8.38
C ALA A 72 -21.04 -6.89 -8.70
N GLU A 73 -21.00 -7.24 -9.99
CA GLU A 73 -21.05 -8.61 -10.49
C GLU A 73 -19.68 -9.30 -10.54
N ARG A 74 -18.60 -8.53 -10.72
CA ARG A 74 -17.26 -9.07 -11.02
C ARG A 74 -16.21 -8.74 -9.97
N SER A 75 -16.42 -7.65 -9.23
CA SER A 75 -15.46 -7.13 -8.28
C SER A 75 -15.60 -7.75 -6.90
N ASN A 76 -14.49 -7.85 -6.19
CA ASN A 76 -14.48 -8.35 -4.82
C ASN A 76 -13.33 -7.74 -4.01
N LEU A 77 -13.37 -7.96 -2.69
CA LEU A 77 -12.36 -7.42 -1.78
C LEU A 77 -10.95 -7.98 -2.06
N LEU A 78 -10.83 -9.23 -2.50
CA LEU A 78 -9.52 -9.81 -2.85
C LEU A 78 -8.87 -9.04 -3.99
N GLN A 79 -9.62 -8.68 -5.04
CA GLN A 79 -9.11 -7.85 -6.13
C GLN A 79 -8.61 -6.50 -5.62
N VAL A 80 -9.32 -5.85 -4.71
CA VAL A 80 -8.86 -4.59 -4.10
C VAL A 80 -7.51 -4.78 -3.39
N LEU A 81 -7.37 -5.81 -2.55
CA LEU A 81 -6.14 -6.07 -1.80
C LEU A 81 -4.97 -6.43 -2.74
N VAL A 82 -5.22 -7.23 -3.78
CA VAL A 82 -4.22 -7.58 -4.80
C VAL A 82 -3.84 -6.37 -5.64
N SER A 83 -4.78 -5.47 -5.96
CA SER A 83 -4.48 -4.21 -6.64
C SER A 83 -3.60 -3.30 -5.78
N ILE A 84 -3.78 -3.25 -4.46
CA ILE A 84 -2.86 -2.52 -3.58
C ILE A 84 -1.45 -3.14 -3.66
N LEU A 85 -1.32 -4.46 -3.56
CA LEU A 85 -0.01 -5.11 -3.64
C LEU A 85 0.68 -4.93 -5.00
N GLY A 86 -0.07 -5.06 -6.10
CA GLY A 86 0.50 -5.07 -7.46
C GLY A 86 0.65 -3.69 -8.09
N LEU A 87 -0.27 -2.76 -7.82
CA LEU A 87 -0.28 -1.44 -8.45
C LEU A 87 0.27 -0.35 -7.54
N VAL A 88 0.04 -0.45 -6.23
CA VAL A 88 0.44 0.60 -5.28
C VAL A 88 1.81 0.28 -4.69
N LEU A 89 1.97 -0.88 -4.06
CA LEU A 89 3.19 -1.28 -3.39
C LEU A 89 4.22 -1.90 -4.35
N ASN A 90 4.50 -1.23 -5.47
CA ASN A 90 5.37 -1.72 -6.54
C ASN A 90 6.84 -1.25 -6.38
N THR A 91 7.72 -1.66 -7.32
CA THR A 91 9.16 -1.39 -7.27
C THR A 91 9.55 0.05 -7.61
N GLU A 92 8.71 0.81 -8.31
CA GLU A 92 8.99 2.17 -8.78
C GLU A 92 7.78 3.10 -8.55
N PRO A 93 7.37 3.31 -7.29
CA PRO A 93 6.16 4.04 -6.94
C PRO A 93 6.16 5.52 -7.35
N TYR A 94 7.31 6.09 -7.72
CA TYR A 94 7.38 7.43 -8.32
C TYR A 94 6.46 7.57 -9.54
N TYR A 95 6.38 6.52 -10.37
CA TYR A 95 5.57 6.55 -11.59
C TYR A 95 4.07 6.32 -11.34
N ASN A 96 3.64 6.16 -10.09
CA ASN A 96 2.21 6.12 -9.75
C ASN A 96 1.59 7.53 -9.78
N GLU A 97 2.40 8.58 -9.81
CA GLU A 97 1.94 9.96 -9.99
C GLU A 97 1.53 10.19 -11.46
N PRO A 98 0.30 10.69 -11.72
CA PRO A 98 -0.14 11.09 -13.05
C PRO A 98 0.87 11.90 -13.86
N GLY A 99 1.15 11.45 -15.08
CA GLY A 99 2.01 12.14 -16.03
C GLY A 99 3.49 11.78 -15.90
N PHE A 100 3.90 11.15 -14.81
CA PHE A 100 5.30 10.79 -14.59
C PHE A 100 5.71 9.56 -15.41
N GLU A 101 4.75 8.77 -15.91
CA GLU A 101 5.02 7.64 -16.81
C GLU A 101 5.81 8.02 -18.06
N ARG A 102 5.69 9.28 -18.49
CA ARG A 102 6.41 9.85 -19.65
C ARG A 102 7.92 9.97 -19.42
N GLU A 103 8.35 9.96 -18.16
CA GLU A 103 9.77 10.10 -17.78
C GLU A 103 10.48 8.75 -17.65
N ARG A 104 9.76 7.62 -17.73
CA ARG A 104 10.25 6.27 -17.38
C ARG A 104 11.51 5.85 -18.15
N ASP A 105 11.60 6.23 -19.42
CA ASP A 105 12.74 5.88 -20.28
C ASP A 105 13.80 6.99 -20.37
N THR A 106 13.78 7.94 -19.42
CA THR A 106 14.73 9.05 -19.38
C THR A 106 15.73 8.89 -18.23
N PRO A 107 16.99 9.32 -18.39
CA PRO A 107 17.95 9.33 -17.28
C PRO A 107 17.48 10.15 -16.07
N GLN A 108 16.72 11.22 -16.31
CA GLN A 108 16.18 12.05 -15.24
C GLN A 108 15.07 11.35 -14.46
N GLY A 109 14.14 10.69 -15.15
CA GLY A 109 13.08 9.89 -14.53
C GLY A 109 13.65 8.75 -13.69
N ALA A 110 14.65 8.03 -14.22
CA ALA A 110 15.35 6.99 -13.48
C ALA A 110 15.98 7.50 -12.18
N LEU A 111 16.68 8.65 -12.24
CA LEU A 111 17.26 9.27 -11.05
C LEU A 111 16.21 9.72 -10.02
N ARG A 112 15.09 10.29 -10.49
CA ARG A 112 13.99 10.72 -9.62
C ARG A 112 13.29 9.53 -8.96
N SER A 113 13.03 8.48 -9.72
CA SER A 113 12.48 7.20 -9.23
C SER A 113 13.37 6.60 -8.15
N GLN A 114 14.69 6.56 -8.37
CA GLN A 114 15.64 6.06 -7.37
C GLN A 114 15.60 6.86 -6.07
N ARG A 115 15.65 8.20 -6.16
CA ARG A 115 15.56 9.09 -4.98
C ARG A 115 14.22 8.94 -4.25
N TYR A 116 13.14 8.79 -5.00
CA TYR A 116 11.83 8.55 -4.42
C TYR A 116 11.80 7.21 -3.67
N ASN A 117 12.38 6.15 -4.24
CA ASN A 117 12.50 4.85 -3.57
C ASN A 117 13.29 4.93 -2.27
N GLU A 118 14.39 5.68 -2.23
CA GLU A 118 15.16 5.91 -0.99
C GLU A 118 14.31 6.59 0.08
N SER A 119 13.55 7.64 -0.30
CA SER A 119 12.64 8.35 0.62
C SER A 119 11.50 7.45 1.12
N VAL A 120 10.92 6.64 0.23
CA VAL A 120 9.86 5.70 0.58
C VAL A 120 10.40 4.60 1.50
N ALA A 121 11.60 4.08 1.27
CA ALA A 121 12.21 3.10 2.15
C ALA A 121 12.36 3.65 3.57
N LEU A 122 12.86 4.88 3.74
CA LEU A 122 12.93 5.56 5.05
C LEU A 122 11.55 5.70 5.70
N SER A 123 10.54 6.09 4.93
CA SER A 123 9.16 6.22 5.41
C SER A 123 8.58 4.85 5.81
N SER A 124 8.90 3.79 5.07
CA SER A 124 8.54 2.40 5.40
C SER A 124 9.19 1.97 6.72
N TYR A 125 10.45 2.34 6.98
CA TYR A 125 11.09 2.10 8.28
C TYR A 125 10.38 2.85 9.42
N HIS A 126 10.00 4.12 9.21
CA HIS A 126 9.22 4.87 10.20
C HIS A 126 7.87 4.20 10.47
N LEU A 127 7.18 3.74 9.43
CA LEU A 127 5.92 2.99 9.56
C LEU A 127 6.12 1.72 10.42
N MET A 128 7.15 0.93 10.13
CA MET A 128 7.49 -0.27 10.90
C MET A 128 7.73 0.04 12.37
N LEU A 129 8.51 1.08 12.67
CA LEU A 129 8.78 1.51 14.05
C LEU A 129 7.50 1.94 14.78
N ARG A 130 6.57 2.62 14.10
CA ARG A 130 5.28 3.00 14.68
C ARG A 130 4.40 1.79 14.96
N VAL A 131 4.31 0.86 14.00
CA VAL A 131 3.59 -0.41 14.15
C VAL A 131 4.16 -1.24 15.29
N LEU A 132 5.48 -1.30 15.45
CA LEU A 132 6.14 -2.02 16.55
C LEU A 132 5.84 -1.39 17.92
N ARG A 133 5.81 -0.07 18.00
CA ARG A 133 5.54 0.66 19.25
C ARG A 133 4.07 0.55 19.68
N ALA A 134 3.14 0.59 18.73
CA ALA A 134 1.71 0.58 18.99
C ALA A 134 0.98 -0.32 17.98
N PRO A 135 1.14 -1.66 18.07
CA PRO A 135 0.49 -2.56 17.14
C PRO A 135 -1.03 -2.53 17.33
N PRO A 136 -1.83 -2.69 16.26
CA PRO A 136 -3.26 -2.88 16.41
C PRO A 136 -3.54 -4.11 17.28
N THR A 137 -4.44 -3.99 18.26
CA THR A 137 -4.67 -5.04 19.27
C THR A 137 -4.94 -6.41 18.66
N ASP A 138 -5.79 -6.46 17.63
CA ASP A 138 -6.16 -7.70 16.93
C ASP A 138 -5.00 -8.31 16.12
N PHE A 139 -3.92 -7.56 15.89
CA PHE A 139 -2.75 -7.96 15.10
C PHE A 139 -1.46 -8.00 15.91
N ALA A 140 -1.49 -7.74 17.22
CA ALA A 140 -0.28 -7.61 18.05
C ALA A 140 0.64 -8.85 17.95
N LYS A 141 0.07 -10.06 17.96
CA LYS A 141 0.83 -11.31 17.81
C LYS A 141 1.47 -11.45 16.42
N ILE A 142 0.75 -11.06 15.37
CA ILE A 142 1.24 -11.11 13.98
C ILE A 142 2.40 -10.12 13.81
N VAL A 143 2.24 -8.89 14.32
CA VAL A 143 3.29 -7.86 14.29
C VAL A 143 4.56 -8.36 14.99
N GLN A 144 4.42 -8.84 16.23
CA GLN A 144 5.56 -9.34 17.00
C GLN A 144 6.28 -10.48 16.28
N ARG A 145 5.53 -11.47 15.78
CA ARG A 145 6.13 -12.62 15.09
C ARG A 145 6.83 -12.21 13.79
N HIS A 146 6.17 -11.40 12.96
CA HIS A 146 6.73 -10.97 11.67
C HIS A 146 8.09 -10.28 11.83
N PHE A 147 8.22 -9.38 12.80
CA PHE A 147 9.49 -8.71 13.04
C PHE A 147 10.51 -9.57 13.82
N ALA A 148 10.06 -10.44 14.72
CA ALA A 148 10.96 -11.37 15.42
C ALA A 148 11.65 -12.35 14.46
N ASP A 149 10.89 -12.94 13.52
CA ASP A 149 11.41 -13.88 12.53
C ASP A 149 12.45 -13.21 11.61
N ARG A 150 12.35 -11.90 11.41
CA ARG A 150 13.26 -11.10 10.58
C ARG A 150 14.45 -10.49 11.34
N CYS A 151 14.34 -10.33 12.66
CA CYS A 151 15.47 -9.94 13.51
C CYS A 151 16.44 -11.09 13.82
N GLY A 152 16.09 -12.34 13.50
CA GLY A 152 16.91 -13.49 13.86
C GLY A 152 16.80 -14.66 12.90
N THR A 153 17.40 -14.58 11.71
CA THR A 153 18.02 -15.74 11.03
C THR A 153 19.12 -15.29 10.06
N GLN A 154 20.24 -14.74 10.57
CA GLN A 154 21.54 -15.10 10.00
C GLN A 154 22.00 -16.36 10.73
N LYS A 155 21.64 -17.52 10.21
CA LYS A 155 22.46 -18.71 10.46
C LYS A 155 23.71 -18.52 9.61
N LEU A 156 24.77 -18.06 10.27
CA LEU A 156 26.15 -18.29 9.82
C LEU A 156 26.39 -19.80 9.68
#